data_AF-A0A8S4GXY1-F1
#
_entry.id   AF-A0A8S4GXY1-F1
#
_cell.length_a   1.000
_cell.length_b   1.000
_cell.length_c   1.000
_cell.angle_alpha   90.00
_cell.angle_beta   90.00
_cell.angle_gamma   90.00
#
_symmetry.space_group_name_H-M   'P 1'
#
loop_
_entity.id
_entity.type
_entity.pdbx_description
1 polymer ?
#
loop_
_entity_poly.entity_id
_entity_poly.type
_entity_poly.pdbx_seq_one_letter_code
_entity_poly.pdbx_strand_id
1 'polypeptide(L)'
;MKTSAPAACRTCLTRLRKFQVRTLRAPARGRQRASWCRAAEGSGAPEDKDSVPDSLPFMGTGADWRQARAALVASEKQKDGSARPIAEGGMWAHAISKAERGCLLIAHPLMFTANQTYFFRAVILMFEHDEEGSAGIIINKPTRFTLGSVGGAEAFLPEMENRPLMLGGDVGRDTLHCVHTCSAIASRDVGVPGLYMGGTMQAKEAVRSGDARPEDFNFFTRYAGWAGGQLDEEVQAGVWFVAAASKEVCMMGEHETGAAMWHKVLELMGGEYAELSAAVAQDYDKDIMEGDSEGN
;
A
#
# COMPACT_ATOMS: atom_id res chain seq x y z
N MET A 1 -3.89 22.88 46.95
CA MET A 1 -3.16 23.65 45.91
C MET A 1 -3.13 22.77 44.65
N LYS A 2 -4.10 22.83 43.71
CA LYS A 2 -4.07 23.55 42.39
C LYS A 2 -2.67 23.55 41.76
N THR A 3 -2.37 22.94 40.60
CA THR A 3 -2.87 23.14 39.19
C THR A 3 -2.33 21.97 38.31
N SER A 4 -3.05 21.32 37.38
CA SER A 4 -3.62 21.66 36.05
C SER A 4 -2.73 21.23 34.86
N ALA A 5 -3.18 20.20 34.12
CA ALA A 5 -2.70 19.78 32.79
C ALA A 5 -3.52 20.45 31.65
N PRO A 6 -2.99 20.61 30.42
CA PRO A 6 -3.76 21.19 29.32
C PRO A 6 -4.65 20.15 28.62
N ALA A 7 -5.83 20.63 28.23
CA ALA A 7 -6.97 19.85 27.73
C ALA A 7 -6.93 19.62 26.21
N ALA A 8 -7.26 18.40 25.79
CA ALA A 8 -7.55 18.05 24.40
C ALA A 8 -8.96 18.53 24.00
N CYS A 9 -9.02 19.21 22.84
CA CYS A 9 -10.22 19.82 22.26
C CYS A 9 -11.23 18.76 21.76
N ARG A 10 -12.50 18.91 22.15
CA ARG A 10 -13.61 17.94 22.03
C ARG A 10 -14.45 18.04 20.74
N THR A 11 -13.86 18.37 19.58
CA THR A 11 -14.64 18.69 18.37
C THR A 11 -14.38 17.74 17.19
N CYS A 12 -14.33 16.42 17.42
CA CYS A 12 -14.03 15.43 16.36
C CYS A 12 -15.00 14.23 16.26
N LEU A 13 -16.17 14.26 16.92
CA LEU A 13 -17.04 13.06 17.03
C LEU A 13 -18.48 13.18 16.51
N THR A 14 -18.78 14.11 15.60
CA THR A 14 -20.17 14.22 15.10
C THR A 14 -20.24 14.65 13.63
N ARG A 15 -20.12 13.71 12.66
CA ARG A 15 -20.80 13.71 11.34
C ARG A 15 -20.28 12.64 10.32
N LEU A 16 -20.36 11.36 10.68
CA LEU A 16 -20.32 10.26 9.68
C LEU A 16 -21.54 9.32 9.76
N ARG A 17 -22.65 9.81 10.33
CA ARG A 17 -23.98 9.20 10.18
C ARG A 17 -24.84 10.14 9.34
N LYS A 18 -25.02 9.82 8.05
CA LYS A 18 -26.15 10.17 7.15
C LYS A 18 -25.65 10.30 5.71
N PHE A 19 -25.67 9.22 4.94
CA PHE A 19 -25.78 9.32 3.47
C PHE A 19 -26.54 8.11 2.92
N GLN A 20 -27.86 8.11 3.11
CA GLN A 20 -28.77 7.47 2.15
C GLN A 20 -30.09 8.27 2.12
N VAL A 21 -30.60 8.44 0.90
CA VAL A 21 -31.89 9.02 0.45
C VAL A 21 -31.87 10.50 -0.01
N ARG A 22 -31.88 10.61 -1.35
CA ARG A 22 -32.30 11.69 -2.29
C ARG A 22 -33.24 12.78 -1.73
N THR A 23 -33.05 14.04 -2.15
CA THR A 23 -33.84 14.70 -3.23
C THR A 23 -33.31 16.09 -3.63
N LEU A 24 -33.55 16.41 -4.90
CA LEU A 24 -33.21 17.58 -5.72
C LEU A 24 -33.57 18.97 -5.14
N ARG A 25 -32.72 19.98 -5.41
CA ARG A 25 -33.10 21.23 -6.10
C ARG A 25 -31.89 22.12 -6.45
N ALA A 26 -31.87 22.60 -7.69
CA ALA A 26 -30.97 23.64 -8.20
C ALA A 26 -31.34 25.05 -7.68
N PRO A 27 -30.45 26.04 -7.88
CA PRO A 27 -30.90 27.24 -8.57
C PRO A 27 -29.93 27.76 -9.67
N ALA A 28 -30.46 28.73 -10.38
CA ALA A 28 -30.15 29.19 -11.72
C ALA A 28 -29.00 30.22 -11.84
N ARG A 29 -28.31 30.12 -12.98
CA ARG A 29 -27.85 31.17 -13.93
C ARG A 29 -27.11 32.41 -13.41
N GLY A 30 -25.90 32.58 -13.94
CA GLY A 30 -25.31 33.87 -14.32
C GLY A 30 -24.49 33.70 -15.61
N ARG A 31 -24.94 34.30 -16.71
CA ARG A 31 -24.23 34.36 -18.00
C ARG A 31 -23.23 35.51 -17.98
N GLN A 32 -22.07 35.34 -18.60
CA GLN A 32 -21.51 36.34 -19.52
C GLN A 32 -20.60 35.67 -20.55
N ARG A 33 -20.74 36.09 -21.81
CA ARG A 33 -20.02 35.64 -23.01
C ARG A 33 -18.95 36.67 -23.37
N ALA A 34 -17.85 36.23 -23.97
CA ALA A 34 -17.10 36.91 -25.06
C ALA A 34 -16.05 35.90 -25.57
N SER A 35 -16.23 35.25 -26.72
CA SER A 35 -15.98 35.70 -28.12
C SER A 35 -14.60 35.27 -28.63
N TRP A 36 -14.62 34.39 -29.63
CA TRP A 36 -13.50 33.89 -30.42
C TRP A 36 -13.06 34.88 -31.53
N CYS A 37 -11.80 34.72 -31.98
CA CYS A 37 -11.14 35.05 -33.27
C CYS A 37 -9.88 35.92 -33.05
N ARG A 38 -8.74 35.80 -33.74
CA ARG A 38 -8.13 34.81 -34.66
C ARG A 38 -6.66 35.28 -34.88
N ALA A 39 -5.76 34.33 -35.11
CA ALA A 39 -4.56 34.35 -35.99
C ALA A 39 -3.45 35.43 -35.81
N ALA A 40 -2.20 34.94 -35.66
CA ALA A 40 -1.03 35.43 -36.38
C ALA A 40 0.04 34.32 -36.48
N GLU A 41 0.56 34.12 -37.69
CA GLU A 41 1.67 33.21 -38.05
C GLU A 41 3.04 33.87 -37.80
N GLY A 42 4.10 33.08 -37.60
CA GLY A 42 5.48 33.51 -37.90
C GLY A 42 6.63 32.91 -37.08
N SER A 43 7.47 32.10 -37.76
CA SER A 43 8.92 31.84 -37.59
C SER A 43 9.48 31.04 -36.39
N GLY A 44 9.98 29.82 -36.67
CA GLY A 44 11.42 29.46 -36.59
C GLY A 44 12.06 28.98 -35.26
N ALA A 45 12.12 27.64 -35.08
CA ALA A 45 13.15 26.78 -34.42
C ALA A 45 13.58 27.07 -32.96
N PRO A 46 13.82 26.05 -32.09
CA PRO A 46 14.74 24.94 -32.34
C PRO A 46 14.17 23.53 -32.06
N GLU A 47 14.85 22.53 -32.60
CA GLU A 47 14.61 21.11 -32.33
C GLU A 47 14.77 20.82 -30.83
N ASP A 48 13.67 20.40 -30.21
CA ASP A 48 13.63 19.94 -28.83
C ASP A 48 14.10 18.48 -28.78
N LYS A 49 15.26 18.25 -28.18
CA LYS A 49 15.85 16.92 -28.00
C LYS A 49 15.15 16.08 -26.94
N ASP A 50 14.09 16.59 -26.33
CA ASP A 50 13.22 15.87 -25.40
C ASP A 50 11.95 15.32 -26.08
N SER A 51 12.02 15.09 -27.39
CA SER A 51 10.97 14.39 -28.13
C SER A 51 10.91 12.93 -27.67
N VAL A 52 9.98 12.64 -26.75
CA VAL A 52 9.54 11.28 -26.43
C VAL A 52 9.20 10.59 -27.75
N PRO A 53 9.79 9.42 -28.07
CA PRO A 53 9.52 8.78 -29.35
C PRO A 53 8.02 8.53 -29.51
N ASP A 54 7.48 9.01 -30.62
CA ASP A 54 6.06 8.92 -31.03
C ASP A 54 5.54 7.47 -31.13
N SER A 55 6.45 6.51 -30.97
CA SER A 55 6.18 5.08 -30.85
C SER A 55 6.09 4.63 -29.38
N LEU A 56 5.48 5.42 -28.49
CA LEU A 56 4.87 4.82 -27.31
C LEU A 56 3.69 3.98 -27.83
N PRO A 57 3.71 2.66 -27.64
CA PRO A 57 2.60 1.83 -28.09
C PRO A 57 1.34 2.38 -27.42
N PHE A 58 0.39 2.83 -28.23
CA PHE A 58 -0.98 3.10 -27.81
C PHE A 58 -1.55 1.76 -27.33
N MET A 59 -1.22 1.39 -26.09
CA MET A 59 -1.60 0.14 -25.47
C MET A 59 -3.04 0.30 -25.02
N GLY A 60 -3.91 -0.44 -25.70
CA GLY A 60 -5.34 -0.42 -25.50
C GLY A 60 -5.76 -0.65 -24.04
N THR A 61 -7.01 -0.30 -23.80
CA THR A 61 -7.77 -0.54 -22.56
C THR A 61 -7.46 -1.93 -21.99
N GLY A 62 -6.60 -1.99 -20.97
CA GLY A 62 -6.21 -3.24 -20.30
C GLY A 62 -4.73 -3.33 -19.90
N ALA A 63 -3.84 -2.52 -20.49
CA ALA A 63 -2.42 -2.54 -20.12
C ALA A 63 -2.15 -1.77 -18.81
N ASP A 64 -1.66 -2.48 -17.80
CA ASP A 64 -1.23 -1.91 -16.53
C ASP A 64 0.10 -1.15 -16.70
N TRP A 65 0.04 0.19 -16.62
CA TRP A 65 1.21 1.05 -16.76
C TRP A 65 2.29 0.77 -15.70
N ARG A 66 1.92 0.21 -14.54
CA ARG A 66 2.87 -0.17 -13.50
C ARG A 66 3.69 -1.38 -13.88
N GLN A 67 3.06 -2.39 -14.50
CA GLN A 67 3.78 -3.55 -15.06
C GLN A 67 4.67 -3.13 -16.23
N ALA A 68 4.18 -2.25 -17.11
CA ALA A 68 4.99 -1.70 -18.20
C ALA A 68 6.20 -0.91 -17.66
N ARG A 69 6.00 -0.06 -16.65
CA ARG A 69 7.08 0.68 -15.98
C ARG A 69 8.06 -0.25 -15.27
N ALA A 70 7.58 -1.28 -14.58
CA ALA A 70 8.44 -2.29 -13.95
C ALA A 70 9.30 -3.01 -15.00
N ALA A 71 8.72 -3.36 -16.16
CA ALA A 71 9.45 -3.94 -17.27
C ALA A 71 10.51 -3.00 -17.86
N LEU A 72 10.20 -1.71 -17.99
CA LEU A 72 11.15 -0.69 -18.42
C LEU A 72 12.31 -0.54 -17.43
N VAL A 73 12.03 -0.39 -16.13
CA VAL A 73 13.04 -0.30 -15.07
C VAL A 73 13.93 -1.55 -15.05
N ALA A 74 13.36 -2.74 -15.23
CA ALA A 74 14.14 -3.98 -15.33
C ALA A 74 14.99 -4.04 -16.62
N SER A 75 14.49 -3.51 -17.74
CA SER A 75 15.23 -3.46 -19.00
C SER A 75 16.36 -2.41 -19.00
N GLU A 76 16.19 -1.29 -18.31
CA GLU A 76 17.24 -0.28 -18.09
C GLU A 76 18.38 -0.85 -17.22
N LYS A 77 18.02 -1.66 -16.21
CA LYS A 77 18.98 -2.45 -15.42
C LYS A 77 19.73 -3.51 -16.26
N GLN A 78 19.25 -3.89 -17.44
CA GLN A 78 19.81 -4.94 -18.31
C GLN A 78 20.81 -4.46 -19.38
N LYS A 79 21.24 -3.19 -19.36
CA LYS A 79 22.38 -2.73 -20.19
C LYS A 79 23.73 -3.41 -19.85
N ASP A 80 23.76 -4.30 -18.86
CA ASP A 80 24.93 -5.12 -18.47
C ASP A 80 24.81 -6.63 -18.84
N GLY A 81 24.00 -6.98 -19.84
CA GLY A 81 24.30 -8.16 -20.67
C GLY A 81 23.83 -9.55 -20.22
N SER A 82 22.73 -9.70 -19.47
CA SER A 82 21.97 -10.98 -19.52
C SER A 82 20.48 -10.78 -19.31
N ALA A 83 19.69 -11.07 -20.35
CA ALA A 83 18.24 -10.97 -20.29
C ALA A 83 17.65 -12.23 -19.66
N ARG A 84 16.89 -12.06 -18.56
CA ARG A 84 15.74 -12.93 -18.28
C ARG A 84 14.48 -12.08 -18.50
N PRO A 85 13.51 -12.55 -19.30
CA PRO A 85 12.21 -11.89 -19.35
C PRO A 85 11.59 -11.93 -17.94
N ILE A 86 11.01 -10.80 -17.50
CA ILE A 86 10.12 -10.82 -16.34
C ILE A 86 8.98 -11.76 -16.74
N ALA A 87 8.89 -12.91 -16.07
CA ALA A 87 7.79 -13.83 -16.26
C ALA A 87 6.48 -13.08 -16.01
N GLU A 88 5.51 -13.19 -16.92
CA GLU A 88 4.13 -12.83 -16.63
C GLU A 88 3.74 -13.55 -15.32
N GLY A 89 3.56 -12.80 -14.23
CA GLY A 89 3.31 -13.35 -12.88
C GLY A 89 4.51 -13.40 -11.91
N GLY A 90 5.60 -12.68 -12.17
CA GLY A 90 6.73 -12.56 -11.24
C GLY A 90 6.55 -11.50 -10.15
N MET A 91 7.17 -11.72 -8.97
CA MET A 91 7.30 -10.69 -7.94
C MET A 91 8.22 -9.56 -8.40
N TRP A 92 7.72 -8.32 -8.35
CA TRP A 92 8.52 -7.13 -8.60
C TRP A 92 8.13 -6.00 -7.65
N ALA A 93 9.08 -5.12 -7.39
CA ALA A 93 8.88 -3.83 -6.74
C ALA A 93 9.88 -2.81 -7.32
N HIS A 94 9.49 -1.55 -7.44
CA HIS A 94 10.40 -0.47 -7.81
C HIS A 94 10.05 0.80 -7.06
N ALA A 95 11.07 1.60 -6.74
CA ALA A 95 10.86 2.87 -6.05
C ALA A 95 10.05 3.85 -6.91
N ILE A 96 9.22 4.65 -6.23
CA ILE A 96 8.50 5.78 -6.81
C ILE A 96 8.70 7.00 -5.91
N SER A 97 8.62 8.20 -6.48
CA SER A 97 8.93 9.45 -5.75
C SER A 97 7.77 10.01 -4.95
N LYS A 98 6.52 9.66 -5.30
CA LYS A 98 5.31 10.18 -4.65
C LYS A 98 4.44 9.03 -4.19
N ALA A 99 3.83 9.18 -3.01
CA ALA A 99 2.79 8.28 -2.52
C ALA A 99 1.57 8.34 -3.44
N GLU A 100 0.99 7.18 -3.72
CA GLU A 100 -0.25 7.07 -4.48
C GLU A 100 -1.04 5.85 -4.01
N ARG A 101 -2.34 5.83 -4.33
CA ARG A 101 -3.17 4.66 -4.02
C ARG A 101 -2.59 3.40 -4.67
N GLY A 102 -2.50 2.32 -3.92
CA GLY A 102 -1.92 1.04 -4.34
C GLY A 102 -0.40 0.99 -4.30
N CYS A 103 0.30 2.00 -3.76
CA CYS A 103 1.73 1.86 -3.48
C CYS A 103 1.97 1.12 -2.16
N LEU A 104 3.22 0.67 -1.97
CA LEU A 104 3.74 0.23 -0.69
C LEU A 104 4.54 1.37 -0.05
N LEU A 105 4.34 1.58 1.25
CA LEU A 105 5.26 2.34 2.09
C LEU A 105 6.15 1.37 2.84
N ILE A 106 7.45 1.62 2.82
CA ILE A 106 8.46 0.82 3.49
C ILE A 106 9.10 1.71 4.54
N ALA A 107 9.02 1.30 5.79
CA ALA A 107 9.60 2.04 6.90
C ALA A 107 11.11 2.17 6.74
N HIS A 108 11.64 3.40 6.85
CA HIS A 108 13.08 3.61 6.95
C HIS A 108 13.60 2.96 8.25
N PRO A 109 14.71 2.20 8.22
CA PRO A 109 15.15 1.36 9.35
C PRO A 109 15.47 2.17 10.61
N LEU A 110 15.90 3.42 10.46
CA LEU A 110 16.35 4.28 11.56
C LEU A 110 15.32 5.30 12.06
N MET A 111 14.12 5.38 11.47
CA MET A 111 13.19 6.49 11.73
C MET A 111 12.17 6.21 12.84
N PHE A 112 11.99 4.95 13.23
CA PHE A 112 10.99 4.55 14.23
C PHE A 112 11.65 4.18 15.56
N THR A 113 11.26 4.88 16.62
CA THR A 113 11.74 4.65 17.99
C THR A 113 10.90 3.60 18.73
N ALA A 114 11.35 3.19 19.93
CA ALA A 114 10.70 2.17 20.75
C ALA A 114 9.20 2.41 21.01
N ASN A 115 8.73 3.67 20.96
CA ASN A 115 7.33 4.03 21.19
C ASN A 115 6.40 3.78 19.98
N GLN A 116 6.97 3.50 18.79
CA GLN A 116 6.24 3.22 17.54
C GLN A 116 6.62 1.85 16.97
N THR A 117 6.71 0.84 17.85
CA THR A 117 7.21 -0.50 17.51
C THR A 117 6.47 -1.18 16.35
N TYR A 118 5.18 -0.85 16.16
CA TYR A 118 4.38 -1.43 15.09
C TYR A 118 4.79 -0.93 13.70
N PHE A 119 5.38 0.26 13.58
CA PHE A 119 5.91 0.79 12.32
C PHE A 119 7.38 0.43 12.06
N PHE A 120 8.10 -0.07 13.06
CA PHE A 120 9.47 -0.53 12.86
C PHE A 120 9.52 -1.65 11.82
N ARG A 121 10.24 -1.43 10.71
CA ARG A 121 10.28 -2.32 9.54
C ARG A 121 8.88 -2.69 9.01
N ALA A 122 7.92 -1.78 9.08
CA ALA A 122 6.61 -2.01 8.50
C ALA A 122 6.64 -1.89 6.97
N VAL A 123 5.83 -2.73 6.33
CA VAL A 123 5.44 -2.59 4.93
C VAL A 123 3.95 -2.31 4.91
N ILE A 124 3.53 -1.19 4.35
CA ILE A 124 2.15 -0.70 4.37
C ILE A 124 1.60 -0.63 2.97
N LEU A 125 0.48 -1.30 2.72
CA LEU A 125 -0.27 -1.19 1.48
C LEU A 125 -1.26 -0.03 1.55
N MET A 126 -1.06 0.97 0.70
CA MET A 126 -1.95 2.13 0.62
C MET A 126 -3.20 1.77 -0.19
N PHE A 127 -4.38 1.87 0.43
CA PHE A 127 -5.66 1.62 -0.26
C PHE A 127 -6.46 2.90 -0.50
N GLU A 128 -6.07 4.00 0.15
CA GLU A 128 -6.69 5.31 0.03
C GLU A 128 -5.62 6.40 0.19
N HIS A 129 -5.61 7.39 -0.70
CA HIS A 129 -4.71 8.53 -0.67
C HIS A 129 -5.33 9.66 -1.49
N ASP A 130 -5.74 10.73 -0.82
CA ASP A 130 -6.29 11.94 -1.41
C ASP A 130 -5.89 13.18 -0.59
N GLU A 131 -6.44 14.35 -0.95
CA GLU A 131 -6.17 15.62 -0.26
C GLU A 131 -6.74 15.67 1.16
N GLU A 132 -7.77 14.88 1.47
CA GLU A 132 -8.41 14.85 2.78
C GLU A 132 -7.64 13.97 3.78
N GLY A 133 -7.01 12.90 3.28
CA GLY A 133 -6.17 12.02 4.08
C GLY A 133 -5.63 10.81 3.33
N SER A 134 -4.98 9.93 4.07
CA SER A 134 -4.48 8.67 3.53
C SER A 134 -4.73 7.53 4.48
N ALA A 135 -4.97 6.33 3.94
CA ALA A 135 -5.14 5.13 4.73
C ALA A 135 -4.45 3.93 4.09
N GLY A 136 -3.83 3.12 4.94
CA GLY A 136 -3.09 1.94 4.55
C GLY A 136 -3.20 0.82 5.57
N ILE A 137 -2.78 -0.37 5.18
CA ILE A 137 -2.75 -1.55 6.05
C ILE A 137 -1.32 -2.07 6.10
N ILE A 138 -0.79 -2.27 7.29
CA ILE A 138 0.49 -2.97 7.49
C ILE A 138 0.32 -4.44 7.10
N ILE A 139 1.05 -4.89 6.08
CA ILE A 139 0.89 -6.23 5.49
C ILE A 139 1.89 -7.27 6.02
N ASN A 140 2.87 -6.85 6.81
CA ASN A 140 3.97 -7.73 7.24
C ASN A 140 4.03 -7.96 8.76
N LYS A 141 2.97 -7.71 9.52
CA LYS A 141 2.98 -7.88 10.99
C LYS A 141 2.04 -9.00 11.41
N PRO A 142 2.47 -10.28 11.41
CA PRO A 142 1.65 -11.37 11.91
C PRO A 142 1.39 -11.19 13.41
N THR A 143 0.21 -11.59 13.85
CA THR A 143 -0.13 -11.67 15.28
C THR A 143 -0.15 -13.13 15.73
N ARG A 144 -0.20 -13.35 17.05
CA ARG A 144 -0.39 -14.69 17.62
C ARG A 144 -1.82 -15.24 17.48
N PHE A 145 -2.73 -14.45 16.92
CA PHE A 145 -4.14 -14.79 16.81
C PHE A 145 -4.45 -15.25 15.40
N THR A 146 -5.37 -16.20 15.30
CA THR A 146 -5.90 -16.67 14.03
C THR A 146 -7.30 -16.12 13.82
N LEU A 147 -7.84 -16.30 12.62
CA LEU A 147 -9.19 -15.87 12.28
C LEU A 147 -10.25 -16.50 13.20
N GLY A 148 -10.05 -17.75 13.63
CA GLY A 148 -10.91 -18.43 14.61
C GLY A 148 -10.92 -17.77 16.00
N SER A 149 -9.92 -16.94 16.32
CA SER A 149 -9.87 -16.18 17.57
C SER A 149 -10.79 -14.95 17.56
N VAL A 150 -11.26 -14.51 16.38
CA VAL A 150 -12.23 -13.40 16.26
C VAL A 150 -13.62 -13.94 16.59
N GLY A 151 -14.00 -13.91 17.86
CA GLY A 151 -15.34 -14.33 18.30
C GLY A 151 -16.45 -13.48 17.69
N GLY A 152 -17.61 -14.09 17.38
CA GLY A 152 -18.78 -13.40 16.83
C GLY A 152 -19.89 -14.36 16.37
N ALA A 153 -21.08 -13.82 16.11
CA ALA A 153 -22.28 -14.58 15.72
C ALA A 153 -22.18 -15.28 14.34
N GLU A 154 -21.12 -14.98 13.58
CA GLU A 154 -20.84 -15.58 12.28
C GLU A 154 -19.41 -16.12 12.32
N ALA A 155 -19.24 -17.32 12.89
CA ALA A 155 -17.96 -18.03 12.83
C ALA A 155 -17.46 -18.11 11.37
N PHE A 156 -16.15 -18.08 11.19
CA PHE A 156 -15.55 -18.41 9.91
C PHE A 156 -15.66 -19.91 9.66
N LEU A 157 -15.47 -20.35 8.42
CA LEU A 157 -15.45 -21.78 8.12
C LEU A 157 -14.26 -22.45 8.79
N PRO A 158 -14.34 -23.73 9.22
CA PRO A 158 -13.22 -24.46 9.82
C PRO A 158 -11.93 -24.40 8.99
N GLU A 159 -12.05 -24.40 7.66
CA GLU A 159 -10.95 -24.29 6.71
C GLU A 159 -10.24 -22.93 6.75
N MET A 160 -10.90 -21.89 7.24
CA MET A 160 -10.37 -20.53 7.36
C MET A 160 -9.93 -20.17 8.78
N GLU A 161 -10.33 -20.93 9.79
CA GLU A 161 -10.06 -20.61 11.21
C GLU A 161 -8.57 -20.53 11.53
N ASN A 162 -7.75 -21.32 10.84
CA ASN A 162 -6.29 -21.36 11.02
C ASN A 162 -5.55 -20.22 10.29
N ARG A 163 -6.25 -19.40 9.50
CA ARG A 163 -5.60 -18.27 8.80
C ARG A 163 -5.06 -17.26 9.82
N PRO A 164 -3.81 -16.82 9.71
CA PRO A 164 -3.22 -15.87 10.65
C PRO A 164 -3.91 -14.50 10.52
N LEU A 165 -4.12 -13.84 11.67
CA LEU A 165 -4.47 -12.42 11.68
C LEU A 165 -3.21 -11.59 11.69
N MET A 166 -3.20 -10.55 10.86
CA MET A 166 -2.13 -9.56 10.83
C MET A 166 -2.58 -8.26 11.50
N LEU A 167 -1.63 -7.54 12.08
CA LEU A 167 -1.83 -6.20 12.60
C LEU A 167 -1.69 -5.21 11.45
N GLY A 168 -2.80 -4.60 11.03
CA GLY A 168 -2.89 -3.62 9.95
C GLY A 168 -2.58 -2.18 10.36
N GLY A 169 -2.58 -1.87 11.66
CA GLY A 169 -2.24 -0.54 12.18
C GLY A 169 -2.73 -0.29 13.60
N ASP A 170 -2.85 0.98 13.97
CA ASP A 170 -3.22 1.45 15.31
C ASP A 170 -4.69 1.92 15.41
N VAL A 171 -5.33 2.24 14.28
CA VAL A 171 -6.70 2.77 14.21
C VAL A 171 -7.71 1.66 13.95
N GLY A 172 -8.90 1.74 14.57
CA GLY A 172 -10.00 0.80 14.30
C GLY A 172 -9.88 -0.52 15.07
N ARG A 173 -9.86 -0.46 16.40
CA ARG A 173 -9.64 -1.63 17.27
C ARG A 173 -10.53 -2.85 16.97
N ASP A 174 -11.76 -2.60 16.51
CA ASP A 174 -12.77 -3.62 16.24
C ASP A 174 -13.03 -3.80 14.72
N THR A 175 -12.09 -3.39 13.86
CA THR A 175 -12.21 -3.56 12.40
C THR A 175 -11.43 -4.76 11.91
N LEU A 176 -12.04 -5.49 10.97
CA LEU A 176 -11.44 -6.59 10.23
C LEU A 176 -11.45 -6.24 8.75
N HIS A 177 -10.27 -6.21 8.16
CA HIS A 177 -10.05 -5.96 6.73
C HIS A 177 -9.64 -7.27 6.07
N CYS A 178 -10.17 -7.53 4.89
CA CYS A 178 -9.82 -8.68 4.07
C CYS A 178 -9.20 -8.16 2.78
N VAL A 179 -8.00 -8.63 2.43
CA VAL A 179 -7.33 -8.35 1.16
C VAL A 179 -7.21 -9.65 0.37
N HIS A 180 -7.56 -9.61 -0.90
CA HIS A 180 -7.68 -10.79 -1.74
C HIS A 180 -7.50 -10.49 -3.23
N THR A 181 -7.34 -11.55 -4.02
CA THR A 181 -7.21 -11.47 -5.49
C THR A 181 -8.50 -11.79 -6.25
N CYS A 182 -9.56 -12.18 -5.53
CA CYS A 182 -10.85 -12.56 -6.11
C CYS A 182 -11.68 -11.34 -6.57
N SER A 183 -11.71 -11.05 -7.87
CA SER A 183 -12.46 -9.91 -8.43
C SER A 183 -13.98 -10.01 -8.25
N ALA A 184 -14.54 -11.23 -8.22
CA ALA A 184 -15.97 -11.48 -8.13
C ALA A 184 -16.63 -10.98 -6.82
N ILE A 185 -15.85 -10.86 -5.75
CA ILE A 185 -16.33 -10.49 -4.41
C ILE A 185 -15.73 -9.16 -3.92
N ALA A 186 -15.06 -8.44 -4.81
CA ALA A 186 -14.40 -7.18 -4.50
C ALA A 186 -15.40 -6.12 -4.02
N SER A 187 -15.18 -5.60 -2.81
CA SER A 187 -15.92 -4.42 -2.34
C SER A 187 -15.23 -3.12 -2.76
N ARG A 188 -13.90 -3.14 -2.84
CA ARG A 188 -13.07 -1.98 -3.19
C ARG A 188 -11.81 -2.43 -3.94
N ASP A 189 -11.42 -1.67 -4.95
CA ASP A 189 -10.12 -1.78 -5.62
C ASP A 189 -9.02 -1.17 -4.75
N VAL A 190 -7.82 -1.75 -4.68
CA VAL A 190 -6.72 -1.20 -3.84
C VAL A 190 -5.77 -0.30 -4.65
N GLY A 191 -5.90 -0.25 -5.97
CA GLY A 191 -4.99 0.45 -6.89
C GLY A 191 -3.81 -0.41 -7.35
N VAL A 192 -3.70 -1.64 -6.84
CA VAL A 192 -2.80 -2.68 -7.38
C VAL A 192 -3.62 -3.62 -8.26
N PRO A 193 -3.27 -3.79 -9.54
CA PRO A 193 -4.08 -4.60 -10.45
C PRO A 193 -4.22 -6.05 -9.99
N GLY A 194 -5.48 -6.50 -9.91
CA GLY A 194 -5.84 -7.82 -9.41
C GLY A 194 -5.81 -7.97 -7.89
N LEU A 195 -5.73 -6.86 -7.15
CA LEU A 195 -5.79 -6.83 -5.69
C LEU A 195 -7.01 -6.02 -5.21
N TYR A 196 -7.79 -6.63 -4.33
CA TYR A 196 -9.06 -6.10 -3.86
C TYR A 196 -9.13 -6.16 -2.34
N MET A 197 -10.00 -5.32 -1.78
CA MET A 197 -10.24 -5.25 -0.34
C MET A 197 -11.73 -5.32 -0.03
N GLY A 198 -12.06 -5.95 1.10
CA GLY A 198 -13.40 -6.10 1.64
C GLY A 198 -13.96 -7.49 1.38
N GLY A 199 -15.29 -7.61 1.29
CA GLY A 199 -15.93 -8.87 0.93
C GLY A 199 -15.81 -9.98 1.97
N THR A 200 -15.52 -9.70 3.24
CA THR A 200 -15.26 -10.72 4.27
C THR A 200 -16.37 -11.79 4.37
N MET A 201 -17.64 -11.38 4.21
CA MET A 201 -18.77 -12.32 4.23
C MET A 201 -18.87 -13.14 2.96
N GLN A 202 -18.61 -12.51 1.82
CA GLN A 202 -18.59 -13.15 0.51
C GLN A 202 -17.39 -14.09 0.36
N ALA A 203 -16.27 -13.81 1.02
CA ALA A 203 -15.11 -14.68 1.07
C ALA A 203 -15.45 -16.04 1.72
N LYS A 204 -16.23 -16.03 2.81
CA LYS A 204 -16.73 -17.27 3.42
C LYS A 204 -17.56 -18.08 2.43
N GLU A 205 -18.45 -17.43 1.70
CA GLU A 205 -19.30 -18.13 0.72
C GLU A 205 -18.49 -18.65 -0.47
N ALA A 206 -17.54 -17.87 -0.99
CA ALA A 206 -16.66 -18.28 -2.08
C ALA A 206 -15.76 -19.47 -1.71
N VAL A 207 -15.29 -19.54 -0.46
CA VAL A 207 -14.56 -20.71 0.05
C VAL A 207 -15.49 -21.91 0.22
N ARG A 208 -16.73 -21.70 0.71
CA ARG A 208 -17.73 -22.76 0.87
C ARG A 208 -18.13 -23.40 -0.46
N SER A 209 -18.29 -22.59 -1.51
CA SER A 209 -18.67 -23.06 -2.84
C SER A 209 -17.50 -23.70 -3.61
N GLY A 210 -16.26 -23.49 -3.15
CA GLY A 210 -15.05 -23.93 -3.83
C GLY A 210 -14.58 -23.01 -4.97
N ASP A 211 -15.18 -21.82 -5.10
CA ASP A 211 -14.80 -20.81 -6.11
C ASP A 211 -13.50 -20.08 -5.77
N ALA A 212 -13.11 -20.08 -4.49
CA ALA A 212 -11.86 -19.50 -4.00
C ALA A 212 -11.26 -20.39 -2.90
N ARG A 213 -9.95 -20.27 -2.67
CA ARG A 213 -9.27 -21.00 -1.61
C ARG A 213 -9.00 -20.10 -0.41
N PRO A 214 -8.92 -20.64 0.82
CA PRO A 214 -8.61 -19.84 2.01
C PRO A 214 -7.31 -19.02 1.90
N GLU A 215 -6.32 -19.50 1.13
CA GLU A 215 -5.02 -18.84 0.93
C GLU A 215 -5.11 -17.61 0.04
N ASP A 216 -6.18 -17.45 -0.74
CA ASP A 216 -6.40 -16.28 -1.60
C ASP A 216 -6.85 -15.04 -0.77
N PHE A 217 -6.98 -15.20 0.56
CA PHE A 217 -7.44 -14.19 1.51
C PHE A 217 -6.44 -13.96 2.64
N ASN A 218 -6.08 -12.69 2.86
CA ASN A 218 -5.33 -12.23 4.03
C ASN A 218 -6.21 -11.32 4.89
N PHE A 219 -6.11 -11.49 6.22
CA PHE A 219 -6.96 -10.82 7.19
C PHE A 219 -6.15 -9.91 8.11
N PHE A 220 -6.61 -8.68 8.25
CA PHE A 220 -5.93 -7.63 9.00
C PHE A 220 -6.86 -7.01 10.01
N THR A 221 -6.37 -6.85 11.23
CA THR A 221 -7.03 -6.07 12.27
C THR A 221 -6.52 -4.65 12.20
N ARG A 222 -7.39 -3.64 12.36
CA ARG A 222 -7.01 -2.22 12.33
C ARG A 222 -6.43 -1.77 10.98
N TYR A 223 -6.15 -0.47 10.88
CA TYR A 223 -5.46 0.16 9.75
C TYR A 223 -4.60 1.33 10.24
N ALA A 224 -3.69 1.80 9.41
CA ALA A 224 -2.89 3.00 9.62
C ALA A 224 -3.51 4.17 8.84
N GLY A 225 -3.58 5.35 9.46
CA GLY A 225 -4.18 6.53 8.87
C GLY A 225 -3.33 7.77 9.03
N TRP A 226 -3.36 8.64 8.03
CA TRP A 226 -2.69 9.93 8.00
C TRP A 226 -3.70 11.03 7.74
N ALA A 227 -3.50 12.17 8.38
CA ALA A 227 -4.24 13.39 8.05
C ALA A 227 -3.80 13.92 6.66
N GLY A 228 -4.65 14.75 6.04
CA GLY A 228 -4.33 15.39 4.75
C GLY A 228 -2.96 16.08 4.77
N GLY A 229 -2.12 15.75 3.79
CA GLY A 229 -0.75 16.27 3.65
C GLY A 229 0.32 15.63 4.54
N GLN A 230 -0.06 14.95 5.63
CA GLN A 230 0.90 14.38 6.58
C GLN A 230 1.79 13.30 5.93
N LEU A 231 1.21 12.40 5.14
CA LEU A 231 1.97 11.34 4.48
C LEU A 231 3.01 11.91 3.50
N ASP A 232 2.65 12.96 2.76
CA ASP A 232 3.57 13.60 1.82
C ASP A 232 4.76 14.25 2.54
N GLU A 233 4.53 14.87 3.70
CA GLU A 233 5.58 15.42 4.56
C GLU A 233 6.52 14.32 5.08
N GLU A 234 5.96 13.19 5.54
CA GLU A 234 6.75 12.05 6.04
C GLU A 234 7.59 11.40 4.92
N VAL A 235 7.04 11.28 3.71
CA VAL A 235 7.79 10.79 2.53
C VAL A 235 8.92 11.76 2.17
N GLN A 236 8.66 13.08 2.15
CA GLN A 236 9.69 14.09 1.89
C GLN A 236 10.80 14.11 2.96
N ALA A 237 10.44 13.82 4.21
CA ALA A 237 11.38 13.70 5.32
C ALA A 237 12.18 12.38 5.31
N GLY A 238 11.90 11.47 4.38
CA GLY A 238 12.58 10.17 4.27
C GLY A 238 12.14 9.15 5.34
N VAL A 239 11.00 9.36 5.99
CA VAL A 239 10.43 8.43 6.98
C VAL A 239 9.94 7.16 6.30
N TRP A 240 9.36 7.32 5.11
CA TRP A 240 8.84 6.23 4.27
C TRP A 240 9.52 6.23 2.91
N PHE A 241 10.03 5.06 2.52
CA PHE A 241 10.29 4.80 1.12
C PHE A 241 8.99 4.38 0.43
N VAL A 242 8.80 4.81 -0.81
CA VAL A 242 7.59 4.50 -1.57
C VAL A 242 7.94 3.59 -2.73
N ALA A 243 7.19 2.51 -2.91
CA ALA A 243 7.38 1.58 -4.00
C ALA A 243 6.05 1.22 -4.69
N ALA A 244 6.08 1.05 -6.01
CA ALA A 244 5.05 0.29 -6.70
C ALA A 244 5.46 -1.19 -6.67
N ALA A 245 4.50 -2.08 -6.46
CA ALA A 245 4.76 -3.51 -6.36
C ALA A 245 3.67 -4.35 -7.03
N SER A 246 4.04 -5.57 -7.39
CA SER A 246 3.14 -6.62 -7.87
C SER A 246 2.16 -7.08 -6.79
N LYS A 247 1.01 -7.65 -7.21
CA LYS A 247 0.05 -8.25 -6.26
C LYS A 247 0.64 -9.44 -5.52
N GLU A 248 1.57 -10.17 -6.14
CA GLU A 248 2.27 -11.32 -5.56
C GLU A 248 3.11 -10.89 -4.35
N VAL A 249 3.75 -9.71 -4.42
CA VAL A 249 4.43 -9.09 -3.27
C VAL A 249 3.42 -8.73 -2.17
N CYS A 250 2.27 -8.15 -2.53
CA CYS A 250 1.25 -7.75 -1.55
C CYS A 250 0.55 -8.94 -0.86
N MET A 251 0.49 -10.08 -1.55
CA MET A 251 -0.15 -11.32 -1.09
C MET A 251 0.84 -12.36 -0.56
N MET A 252 2.10 -11.96 -0.27
CA MET A 252 3.10 -12.87 0.29
C MET A 252 2.55 -13.64 1.48
N GLY A 253 2.80 -14.95 1.49
CA GLY A 253 2.26 -15.87 2.48
C GLY A 253 2.90 -15.70 3.85
N GLU A 254 2.30 -16.35 4.85
CA GLU A 254 2.69 -16.29 6.27
C GLU A 254 4.19 -16.52 6.53
N HIS A 255 4.82 -17.38 5.73
CA HIS A 255 6.24 -17.76 5.87
C HIS A 255 7.25 -16.67 5.48
N GLU A 256 6.84 -15.63 4.75
CA GLU A 256 7.72 -14.53 4.32
C GLU A 256 7.31 -13.19 4.95
N THR A 257 6.73 -13.23 6.15
CA THR A 257 6.21 -12.03 6.84
C THR A 257 7.23 -11.45 7.83
N GLY A 258 6.92 -10.31 8.46
CA GLY A 258 7.82 -9.64 9.40
C GLY A 258 8.96 -8.93 8.68
N ALA A 259 10.17 -9.08 9.24
CA ALA A 259 11.39 -8.51 8.67
C ALA A 259 11.72 -9.11 7.30
N ALA A 260 11.40 -10.38 7.06
CA ALA A 260 11.66 -11.04 5.78
C ALA A 260 10.98 -10.31 4.62
N MET A 261 9.70 -9.96 4.75
CA MET A 261 8.97 -9.17 3.75
C MET A 261 9.62 -7.80 3.52
N TRP A 262 10.04 -7.13 4.59
CA TRP A 262 10.67 -5.81 4.51
C TRP A 262 11.99 -5.88 3.72
N HIS A 263 12.85 -6.85 4.04
CA HIS A 263 14.09 -7.09 3.30
C HIS A 263 13.80 -7.44 1.83
N LYS A 264 12.83 -8.33 1.59
CA LYS A 264 12.44 -8.76 0.25
C LYS A 264 11.99 -7.61 -0.64
N VAL A 265 11.17 -6.70 -0.12
CA VAL A 265 10.69 -5.54 -0.89
C VAL A 265 11.84 -4.60 -1.24
N LEU A 266 12.75 -4.33 -0.30
CA LEU A 266 13.94 -3.50 -0.55
C LEU A 266 14.91 -4.13 -1.55
N GLU A 267 15.10 -5.45 -1.48
CA GLU A 267 15.88 -6.21 -2.47
C GLU A 267 15.28 -6.10 -3.87
N LEU A 268 13.94 -6.23 -3.99
CA LEU A 268 13.24 -6.09 -5.26
C LEU A 268 13.37 -4.67 -5.83
N MET A 269 13.30 -3.63 -4.98
CA MET A 269 13.55 -2.25 -5.40
C MET A 269 14.96 -2.09 -5.99
N GLY A 270 15.96 -2.73 -5.38
CA GLY A 270 17.35 -2.77 -5.84
C GLY A 270 18.12 -1.48 -5.58
N GLY A 271 19.38 -1.42 -6.04
CA GLY A 271 20.25 -0.26 -5.85
C GLY A 271 20.55 0.00 -4.37
N GLU A 272 20.55 1.28 -3.97
CA GLU A 272 20.80 1.71 -2.58
C GLU A 272 19.85 1.05 -1.56
N TYR A 273 18.63 0.70 -1.95
CA TYR A 273 17.66 0.04 -1.07
C TYR A 273 18.08 -1.40 -0.74
N ALA A 274 18.62 -2.13 -1.71
CA ALA A 274 19.11 -3.48 -1.49
C ALA A 274 20.40 -3.48 -0.66
N GLU A 275 21.28 -2.49 -0.86
CA GLU A 275 22.47 -2.29 -0.03
C GLU A 275 22.09 -1.96 1.42
N LEU A 276 21.13 -1.07 1.62
CA LEU A 276 20.57 -0.74 2.94
C LEU A 276 19.98 -1.98 3.62
N SER A 277 19.20 -2.78 2.89
CA SER A 277 18.65 -4.05 3.37
C SER A 277 19.73 -5.00 3.87
N ALA A 278 20.81 -5.17 3.09
CA ALA A 278 21.93 -6.03 3.42
C ALA A 278 22.72 -5.53 4.64
N ALA A 279 22.99 -4.23 4.73
CA ALA A 279 23.66 -3.63 5.88
C ALA A 279 22.88 -3.86 7.18
N VAL A 280 21.56 -3.61 7.13
CA VAL A 280 20.65 -3.76 8.27
C VAL A 280 20.47 -5.22 8.70
N ALA A 281 20.66 -6.18 7.79
CA ALA A 281 20.65 -7.61 8.14
C ALA A 281 21.91 -8.02 8.91
N GLN A 282 23.08 -7.46 8.57
CA GLN A 282 24.36 -7.78 9.22
C GLN A 282 24.46 -7.29 10.68
N ASP A 283 23.77 -6.19 11.01
CA ASP A 283 23.75 -5.66 12.38
C ASP A 283 22.90 -6.53 13.33
N TYR A 284 21.86 -7.20 12.82
CA TYR A 284 21.02 -8.12 13.62
C TYR A 284 21.77 -9.37 14.08
N ASP A 285 22.64 -9.92 13.22
CA ASP A 285 23.45 -11.09 13.57
C ASP A 285 24.50 -10.75 14.64
N LYS A 286 24.94 -9.49 14.74
CA LYS A 286 25.89 -9.06 15.78
C LYS A 286 25.21 -8.86 17.14
N ASP A 287 24.05 -8.22 17.18
CA ASP A 287 23.32 -7.98 18.44
C ASP A 287 22.89 -9.29 19.12
N ILE A 288 22.56 -10.33 18.34
CA ILE A 288 22.26 -11.68 18.87
C ILE A 288 23.51 -12.37 19.42
N MET A 289 24.68 -12.14 18.81
CA MET A 289 25.93 -12.80 19.20
C MET A 289 26.67 -12.09 20.36
N GLU A 290 26.44 -10.80 20.56
CA GLU A 290 27.00 -10.04 21.70
C GLU A 290 26.11 -10.11 22.95
N GLY A 291 24.79 -10.26 22.79
CA GLY A 291 23.82 -10.35 23.90
C GLY A 291 23.94 -11.60 24.78
N ASP A 292 24.57 -12.67 24.30
CA ASP A 292 24.81 -13.91 25.06
C ASP A 292 26.11 -13.85 25.90
N SER A 293 26.88 -12.77 25.81
CA SER A 293 28.20 -12.65 26.48
C SER A 293 28.21 -11.83 27.78
N GLU A 294 27.13 -11.09 28.09
CA GLU A 294 27.03 -10.27 29.32
C GLU A 294 26.33 -10.98 30.50
N GLY A 295 26.07 -12.28 30.38
CA GLY A 295 25.41 -13.10 31.40
C GLY A 295 26.28 -14.23 31.96
N ASN A 296 27.45 -13.93 32.52
CA ASN A 296 28.19 -14.89 33.35
C ASN A 296 28.86 -14.22 34.55
#